data_AF-A0A938RDW2-F1
#
_entry.id   AF-A0A938RDW2-F1
#
_cell.length_a   1.000
_cell.length_b   1.000
_cell.length_c   1.000
_cell.angle_alpha   90.00
_cell.angle_beta   90.00
_cell.angle_gamma   90.00
#
_symmetry.space_group_name_H-M   'P 1'
#
loop_
_entity.id
_entity.type
_entity.pdbx_description
1 polymer ?
#
loop_
_entity_poly.entity_id
_entity_poly.type
_entity_poly.pdbx_seq_one_letter_code
_entity_poly.pdbx_strand_id
1 'polypeptide(L)' 'QFASNIERNIVHGSDASETAAFEINYFFNSLEIFPS' A
#
# COMPACT_ATOMS: atom_id res chain seq x y z
N GLN A 1 4.78 19.66 -9.33
CA GLN A 1 4.60 18.34 -9.96
C GLN A 1 4.97 17.29 -8.92
N PHE A 2 4.13 16.30 -8.65
CA PHE A 2 4.44 15.30 -7.61
C PHE A 2 5.27 14.13 -8.16
N ALA A 3 4.99 13.63 -9.37
CA ALA A 3 5.70 12.52 -10.02
C ALA A 3 6.69 13.06 -11.06
N SER A 4 7.84 12.40 -11.23
CA SER A 4 8.92 12.89 -12.09
C SER A 4 9.16 12.08 -13.35
N ASN A 5 8.90 10.77 -13.32
CA ASN A 5 8.90 9.86 -14.48
C ASN A 5 8.16 8.56 -14.13
N ILE A 6 8.13 7.59 -15.04
CA ILE A 6 7.40 6.33 -14.86
C ILE A 6 7.92 5.48 -13.69
N GLU A 7 9.22 5.52 -13.42
CA GLU A 7 9.85 4.79 -12.30
C GLU A 7 9.66 5.52 -10.96
N ARG A 8 9.39 6.84 -11.00
CA ARG A 8 9.28 7.72 -9.83
C ARG A 8 7.90 8.40 -9.83
N ASN A 9 6.88 7.56 -9.69
CA ASN A 9 5.46 7.92 -9.78
C ASN A 9 4.80 8.23 -8.42
N ILE A 10 5.60 8.44 -7.36
CA ILE A 10 5.23 8.86 -5.99
C ILE A 10 4.59 7.78 -5.12
N VAL A 11 3.56 7.12 -5.62
CA VAL A 11 2.66 6.31 -4.81
C VAL A 11 2.59 4.88 -5.34
N HIS A 12 2.40 3.96 -4.42
CA HIS A 12 2.06 2.56 -4.69
C HIS A 12 0.69 2.28 -4.09
N GLY A 13 -0.07 1.41 -4.76
CA GLY A 13 -1.31 0.88 -4.24
C GLY A 13 -1.48 -0.54 -4.77
N SER A 14 -2.02 -1.42 -3.93
CA SER A 14 -2.29 -2.80 -4.31
C SER A 14 -3.29 -2.84 -5.47
N ASP A 15 -3.09 -3.79 -6.37
CA ASP A 15 -3.85 -3.91 -7.62
C ASP A 15 -5.10 -4.79 -7.52
N ALA A 16 -5.23 -5.59 -6.46
CA ALA A 16 -6.35 -6.48 -6.18
C ALA A 16 -6.60 -6.65 -4.67
N SER A 17 -7.72 -7.26 -4.29
CA SER A 17 -8.05 -7.48 -2.87
C SER A 17 -7.11 -8.48 -2.21
N GLU A 18 -6.70 -9.50 -2.96
CA GLU A 18 -5.77 -10.53 -2.53
C GLU A 18 -4.36 -9.95 -2.29
N THR A 19 -3.89 -9.08 -3.19
CA THR A 19 -2.59 -8.41 -3.04
C THR A 19 -2.63 -7.35 -1.95
N ALA A 20 -3.74 -6.64 -1.76
CA ALA A 20 -3.93 -5.74 -0.63
C ALA A 20 -3.85 -6.48 0.72
N ALA A 21 -4.54 -7.61 0.84
CA ALA A 21 -4.48 -8.43 2.06
C ALA A 21 -3.05 -8.92 2.35
N PHE A 22 -2.29 -9.28 1.31
CA PHE A 22 -0.89 -9.65 1.45
C PHE A 22 0.00 -8.46 1.88
N GLU A 23 -0.05 -7.35 1.16
CA GLU A 23 0.79 -6.16 1.42
C GLU A 23 0.49 -5.53 2.78
N ILE A 24 -0.77 -5.45 3.19
CA ILE A 24 -1.15 -4.94 4.52
C ILE A 24 -0.53 -5.81 5.62
N ASN A 25 -0.66 -7.13 5.54
CA ASN A 25 -0.11 -8.04 6.54
C ASN A 25 1.43 -8.11 6.51
N TYR A 26 2.06 -7.76 5.38
CA TYR A 26 3.52 -7.65 5.28
C TYR A 26 4.07 -6.47 6.09
N PHE A 27 3.37 -5.33 6.08
CA PHE A 27 3.83 -4.10 6.75
C PHE A 27 3.23 -3.88 8.14
N PHE A 28 2.03 -4.36 8.40
CA PHE A 28 1.30 -4.13 9.65
C PHE A 28 0.81 -5.45 10.23
N ASN A 29 1.05 -5.64 11.52
CA ASN A 29 0.40 -6.73 12.25
C ASN A 29 -1.04 -6.34 12.65
N SER A 30 -1.85 -7.33 13.02
CA SER A 30 -3.28 -7.13 13.30
C SER A 30 -3.57 -6.18 14.47
N LEU A 31 -2.61 -5.89 15.35
CA LEU A 31 -2.75 -4.95 16.46
C LEU A 31 -2.44 -3.50 16.08
N GLU A 32 -1.96 -3.25 14.85
CA GLU A 32 -1.61 -1.91 14.34
C GLU A 32 -2.72 -1.26 13.52
N ILE A 33 -3.83 -1.98 13.28
CA ILE A 33 -4.99 -1.48 12.54
C ILE A 33 -6.10 -1.12 13.53
N PHE A 34 -6.40 0.17 13.65
CA PHE A 34 -7.43 0.69 14.56
C PHE A 34 -8.71 1.03 13.79
N PRO A 35 -9.89 0.59 14.26
CA PRO A 35 -11.15 1.03 13.68
C PRO A 35 -11.37 2.52 13.96
N SER A 36 -11.95 3.21 12.98
CA SER A 36 -12.33 4.63 13.06
C SER A 36 -13.58 4.86 13.88
#